data_AF-A0A368F3B1-F1
#
_entry.id   AF-A0A368F3B1-F1
#
_cell.length_a   1.000
_cell.length_b   1.000
_cell.length_c   1.000
_cell.angle_alpha   90.00
_cell.angle_beta   90.00
_cell.angle_gamma   90.00
#
_symmetry.space_group_name_H-M   'P 1'
#
loop_
_entity.id
_entity.type
_entity.pdbx_description
1 polymer ?
#
loop_
_entity_poly.entity_id
_entity_poly.type
_entity_poly.pdbx_seq_one_letter_code
_entity_poly.pdbx_strand_id
1 'polypeptide(L)' 'VFVANPNKPRPIADILLRNREKLVDFLAQFHTERTDDEQFNDEKAYLIKQIQEMKA' A
#
# COMPACT_ATOMS: atom_id res chain seq x y z
N VAL A 1 -8.95 -1.85 0.00
CA VAL A 1 -9.56 -2.93 0.83
C VAL A 1 -8.57 -4.06 1.19
N PHE A 2 -7.81 -4.66 0.26
CA PHE A 2 -6.93 -5.82 0.57
C PHE A 2 -5.75 -5.55 1.52
N VAL A 3 -5.14 -4.37 1.47
CA VAL A 3 -4.01 -3.98 2.34
C VAL A 3 -4.48 -3.49 3.72
N ALA A 4 -5.72 -3.00 3.84
CA ALA A 4 -6.27 -2.45 5.09
C ALA A 4 -6.88 -3.51 6.04
N ASN A 5 -6.92 -4.78 5.65
CA ASN A 5 -7.45 -5.84 6.51
C ASN A 5 -6.44 -6.19 7.62
N PRO A 6 -6.71 -6.02 8.92
CA PRO A 6 -5.78 -6.43 9.97
C PRO A 6 -5.60 -7.95 10.07
N ASN A 7 -6.59 -8.73 9.63
CA ASN A 7 -6.60 -10.20 9.66
C ASN A 7 -6.29 -10.80 8.27
N LYS A 8 -5.18 -10.41 7.66
CA LYS A 8 -4.77 -10.97 6.35
C LYS A 8 -4.40 -12.44 6.47
N PRO A 9 -4.85 -13.31 5.55
CA PRO A 9 -4.34 -14.67 5.44
C PRO A 9 -2.82 -14.67 5.21
N ARG A 10 -2.10 -15.61 5.83
CA ARG A 10 -0.63 -15.74 5.70
C ARG A 10 -0.13 -15.69 4.24
N PRO A 11 -0.73 -16.41 3.27
CA PRO A 11 -0.25 -16.36 1.89
C PRO A 11 -0.31 -14.94 1.28
N ILE A 12 -1.30 -14.14 1.67
CA ILE A 12 -1.44 -12.76 1.19
C ILE A 12 -0.40 -11.87 1.86
N ALA A 13 -0.19 -12.03 3.17
CA ALA A 13 0.86 -11.29 3.89
C ALA A 13 2.25 -11.56 3.30
N ASP A 14 2.55 -12.84 2.99
CA ASP A 14 3.82 -13.25 2.38
C ASP A 14 4.03 -12.63 0.99
N ILE A 15 2.99 -12.60 0.15
CA ILE A 15 3.07 -11.97 -1.18
C ILE A 15 3.33 -10.46 -1.04
N LEU A 16 2.64 -9.79 -0.13
CA LEU A 16 2.82 -8.35 0.11
C LEU A 16 4.23 -8.06 0.65
N LEU A 17 4.73 -8.85 1.60
CA LEU A 17 6.09 -8.72 2.14
C LEU A 17 7.17 -8.93 1.08
N ARG A 18 7.04 -9.98 0.26
CA ARG A 18 7.99 -10.28 -0.85
C ARG A 18 8.04 -9.18 -1.90
N ASN A 19 6.95 -8.45 -2.09
CA ASN A 19 6.84 -7.38 -3.10
C ASN A 19 6.85 -5.98 -2.48
N ARG A 20 7.18 -5.85 -1.18
CA ARG A 20 7.01 -4.62 -0.41
C ARG A 20 7.64 -3.40 -1.08
N GLU A 21 8.91 -3.49 -1.46
CA GLU A 21 9.63 -2.39 -2.12
C GLU A 21 8.98 -2.00 -3.45
N LYS A 22 8.74 -2.97 -4.33
CA LYS A 22 8.09 -2.73 -5.63
C LYS A 22 6.70 -2.11 -5.49
N LEU A 23 5.92 -2.53 -4.49
CA LEU A 23 4.59 -1.98 -4.24
C LEU A 23 4.65 -0.54 -3.73
N VAL A 24 5.61 -0.22 -2.85
CA VAL A 24 5.84 1.14 -2.37
C VAL A 24 6.25 2.06 -3.51
N ASP A 25 7.22 1.63 -4.34
CA ASP A 25 7.70 2.41 -5.48
C ASP A 25 6.59 2.65 -6.51
N PHE A 26 5.84 1.59 -6.83
CA PHE A 26 4.69 1.69 -7.73
C PHE A 26 3.65 2.67 -7.19
N LEU A 27 3.25 2.53 -5.93
CA LEU A 27 2.23 3.38 -5.34
C LEU A 27 2.71 4.83 -5.25
N ALA A 28 3.99 5.10 -4.94
CA ALA A 28 4.54 6.45 -4.91
C ALA A 28 4.32 7.18 -6.26
N GLN A 29 4.52 6.48 -7.37
CA GLN A 29 4.35 7.01 -8.72
C GLN A 29 2.93 6.89 -9.30
N PHE A 30 2.02 6.21 -8.59
CA PHE A 30 0.68 5.95 -9.09
C PHE A 30 -0.21 7.21 -9.08
N HIS A 31 -0.68 7.65 -10.24
CA HIS A 31 -1.59 8.80 -10.40
C HIS A 31 -1.15 10.08 -9.67
N THR A 32 0.13 10.43 -9.79
CA THR A 32 0.68 11.67 -9.20
C THR A 32 0.09 12.95 -9.76
N GLU A 33 -0.53 12.88 -10.95
CA GLU A 33 -1.24 13.97 -11.61
C GLU A 33 -2.59 14.31 -10.97
N ARG A 34 -3.14 13.42 -10.12
CA ARG A 34 -4.46 13.58 -9.48
C ARG A 34 -4.35 14.41 -8.19
N THR A 35 -4.03 15.69 -8.31
CA THR A 35 -3.75 16.59 -7.18
C THR A 35 -4.99 17.20 -6.52
N ASP A 36 -6.14 17.14 -7.18
CA ASP A 36 -7.42 17.70 -6.72
C ASP A 36 -8.27 16.71 -5.90
N ASP A 37 -7.87 15.45 -5.85
CA ASP A 37 -8.54 14.40 -5.10
C ASP A 37 -7.79 14.07 -3.80
N GLU A 38 -8.05 14.86 -2.76
CA GLU A 38 -7.42 14.71 -1.45
C GLU A 38 -7.68 13.32 -0.84
N GLN A 39 -8.92 12.80 -0.95
CA GLN A 39 -9.27 11.47 -0.44
C GLN A 39 -8.40 10.38 -1.09
N PHE A 40 -8.24 10.42 -2.41
CA PHE A 40 -7.39 9.46 -3.11
C PHE A 40 -5.94 9.52 -2.65
N ASN A 41 -5.40 10.73 -2.48
CA ASN A 41 -4.02 10.93 -2.05
C ASN A 41 -3.79 10.44 -0.61
N ASP A 42 -4.75 10.68 0.28
CA ASP A 42 -4.72 10.18 1.66
C ASP A 42 -4.80 8.66 1.72
N GLU A 43 -5.71 8.04 0.97
CA GLU A 43 -5.83 6.58 0.88
C GLU A 43 -4.55 5.96 0.32
N LYS A 44 -3.95 6.56 -0.72
CA LYS A 44 -2.66 6.13 -1.29
C LYS A 44 -1.53 6.23 -0.26
N ALA A 45 -1.40 7.37 0.43
CA ALA A 45 -0.39 7.56 1.46
C ALA A 45 -0.55 6.56 2.62
N TYR A 46 -1.80 6.33 3.05
CA TYR A 46 -2.13 5.34 4.06
C TYR A 46 -1.72 3.92 3.63
N LEU A 47 -2.01 3.52 2.38
CA LEU A 47 -1.61 2.22 1.85
C LEU A 47 -0.09 2.03 1.82
N ILE A 48 0.65 3.05 1.37
CA ILE A 48 2.12 3.03 1.34
C ILE A 48 2.67 2.81 2.76
N LYS A 49 2.19 3.60 3.73
CA LYS A 49 2.60 3.48 5.13
C LYS A 49 2.32 2.08 5.68
N GLN A 50 1.13 1.55 5.44
CA GLN A 50 0.76 0.20 5.90
C GLN A 50 1.69 -0.87 5.33
N ILE A 51 2.04 -0.80 4.04
CA ILE A 51 2.95 -1.76 3.39
C ILE A 51 4.37 -1.64 3.96
N GLN A 52 4.87 -0.42 4.20
CA GLN A 52 6.18 -0.19 4.79
C GLN A 52 6.29 -0.72 6.23
N GLU A 53 5.23 -0.55 7.02
CA GLU A 53 5.16 -1.00 8.42
C GLU A 53 4.90 -2.51 8.58
N MET A 54 4.64 -3.25 7.49
CA MET A 54 4.51 -4.71 7.55
C MET A 54 5.82 -5.34 8.04
N LYS A 55 5.71 -6.07 9.15
CA LYS A 55 6.81 -6.87 9.72
C LYS A 55 6.66 -8.33 9.30
N ALA A 56 7.81 -8.98 9.11
CA ALA A 56 7.89 -10.44 8.97
C ALA A 56 7.60 -11.12 10.31
#